data_AF-A0AAD5Q649-F1
#
_entry.id   AF-A0AAD5Q649-F1
#
_cell.length_a   1.000
_cell.length_b   1.000
_cell.length_c   1.000
_cell.angle_alpha   90.00
_cell.angle_beta   90.00
_cell.angle_gamma   90.00
#
_symmetry.space_group_name_H-M   'P 1'
#
loop_
_entity.id
_entity.type
_entity.pdbx_description
1 polymer ?
#
loop_
_entity_poly.entity_id
_entity_poly.type
_entity_poly.pdbx_seq_one_letter_code
_entity_poly.pdbx_strand_id
1 'polypeptide(L)'
;MGNKSTRAVSANEKALQRALTRATSLSSDMFALSQIAHHGVPCNAKTLALCGLQGLLAVGTASGHIKLYGRDSLEVLLDAPRPPASVGSTSAAGVAFLRFTAHQRLVAVYTDSSIRIYDLAALPNAPPCASVPET
;
A
#
# COMPACT_ATOMS: atom_id res chain seq x y z
N MET A 1 -2.71 60.73 16.31
CA MET A 1 -2.33 59.67 15.36
C MET A 1 -3.01 58.39 15.79
N GLY A 2 -3.89 57.82 14.96
CA GLY A 2 -4.59 56.57 15.29
C GLY A 2 -5.13 55.93 14.02
N ASN A 3 -4.32 55.11 13.37
CA ASN A 3 -4.72 54.40 12.16
C ASN A 3 -5.61 53.20 12.56
N LYS A 4 -6.92 53.35 12.40
CA LYS A 4 -7.86 52.22 12.40
C LYS A 4 -7.87 51.60 11.00
N SER A 5 -6.97 50.66 10.74
CA SER A 5 -7.04 49.82 9.53
C SER A 5 -7.93 48.62 9.84
N THR A 6 -9.23 48.76 9.58
CA THR A 6 -10.14 47.61 9.49
C THR A 6 -9.87 46.90 8.17
N ARG A 7 -9.19 45.75 8.21
CA ARG A 7 -9.00 44.86 7.06
C ARG A 7 -10.37 44.46 6.50
N ALA A 8 -10.68 44.91 5.28
CA ALA A 8 -11.88 44.49 4.57
C ALA A 8 -11.74 43.00 4.21
N VAL A 9 -12.55 42.17 4.86
CA VAL A 9 -12.70 40.74 4.55
C VAL A 9 -13.17 40.60 3.10
N SER A 10 -12.41 39.85 2.30
CA SER A 10 -12.67 39.74 0.85
C SER A 10 -14.04 39.12 0.57
N ALA A 11 -14.63 39.42 -0.59
CA ALA A 11 -15.90 38.83 -1.00
C ALA A 11 -15.87 37.28 -0.99
N ASN A 12 -14.71 36.70 -1.28
CA ASN A 12 -14.50 35.25 -1.31
C ASN A 12 -14.52 34.64 0.10
N GLU A 13 -13.95 35.34 1.07
CA GLU A 13 -13.93 34.92 2.47
C GLU A 13 -15.33 35.01 3.10
N LYS A 14 -16.10 36.05 2.75
CA LYS A 14 -17.52 36.15 3.12
C LYS A 14 -18.36 35.03 2.50
N ALA A 15 -18.09 34.65 1.25
CA ALA A 15 -18.79 33.57 0.56
C ALA A 15 -18.47 32.20 1.20
N LEU A 16 -17.19 31.94 1.48
CA LEU A 16 -16.75 30.73 2.18
C LEU A 16 -17.37 30.62 3.58
N GLN A 17 -17.38 31.72 4.34
CA GLN A 17 -17.95 31.73 5.68
C GLN A 17 -19.46 31.47 5.65
N ARG A 18 -20.19 32.00 4.65
CA ARG A 18 -21.61 31.65 4.43
C ARG A 18 -21.82 30.19 4.06
N ALA A 19 -20.92 29.60 3.27
CA ALA A 19 -21.00 28.18 2.92
C ALA A 19 -20.76 27.27 4.13
N LEU A 20 -19.77 27.59 4.96
CA LEU A 20 -19.42 26.84 6.17
C LEU A 20 -20.44 26.99 7.31
N THR A 21 -21.14 28.12 7.39
CA THR A 21 -22.15 28.41 8.44
C THR A 21 -23.58 28.08 8.03
N ARG A 22 -23.80 27.65 6.77
CA ARG A 22 -25.12 27.24 6.30
C ARG A 22 -25.61 26.08 7.18
N ALA A 23 -26.81 26.21 7.74
CA ALA A 23 -27.43 25.10 8.46
C ALA A 23 -27.58 23.90 7.52
N THR A 24 -27.11 22.74 7.96
CA THR A 24 -27.23 21.49 7.20
C THR A 24 -27.77 20.40 8.13
N SER A 25 -28.48 19.42 7.58
CA SER A 25 -28.83 18.20 8.30
C SER A 25 -27.63 17.25 8.45
N LEU A 26 -26.47 17.62 7.90
CA LEU A 26 -25.26 16.81 7.91
C LEU A 26 -24.46 17.06 9.19
N SER A 27 -24.22 15.99 9.94
CA SER A 27 -23.39 15.99 11.15
C SER A 27 -22.08 15.26 10.88
N SER A 28 -21.01 15.62 11.61
CA SER A 28 -19.67 15.10 11.35
C SER A 28 -19.56 13.58 11.50
N ASP A 29 -20.37 13.00 12.37
CA ASP A 29 -20.47 11.57 12.64
C ASP A 29 -21.11 10.76 11.50
N MET A 30 -21.77 11.42 10.54
CA MET A 30 -22.23 10.76 9.31
C MET A 30 -21.14 10.54 8.26
N PHE A 31 -19.93 11.07 8.48
CA PHE A 31 -18.81 10.91 7.55
C PHE A 31 -17.66 10.17 8.21
N ALA A 32 -17.29 9.03 7.64
CA ALA A 32 -16.07 8.31 7.99
C ALA A 32 -15.22 8.13 6.73
N LEU A 33 -14.06 8.79 6.69
CA LEU A 33 -13.11 8.59 5.60
C LEU A 33 -12.51 7.18 5.74
N SER A 34 -12.63 6.38 4.69
CA SER A 34 -12.05 5.04 4.62
C SER A 34 -11.47 4.77 3.23
N GLN A 35 -10.43 3.93 3.17
CA GLN A 35 -9.87 3.49 1.91
C GLN A 35 -10.76 2.38 1.33
N ILE A 36 -11.32 2.63 0.14
CA ILE A 36 -12.26 1.70 -0.52
C ILE A 36 -11.51 0.76 -1.48
N ALA A 37 -10.51 1.27 -2.20
CA ALA A 37 -9.70 0.50 -3.13
C ALA A 37 -8.32 1.15 -3.33
N HIS A 38 -7.38 0.37 -3.85
CA HIS A 38 -6.09 0.87 -4.33
C HIS A 38 -5.81 0.33 -5.73
N HIS A 39 -5.53 1.23 -6.68
CA HIS A 39 -5.23 0.86 -8.06
C HIS A 39 -3.71 0.85 -8.32
N GLY A 40 -3.26 -0.13 -9.10
CA GLY A 40 -1.84 -0.28 -9.40
C GLY A 40 -1.02 -0.63 -8.15
N VAL A 41 0.17 -0.05 -8.05
CA VAL A 41 1.16 -0.34 -6.99
C VAL A 41 1.20 0.82 -5.98
N PRO A 42 1.26 0.59 -4.65
CA PRO A 42 1.16 1.66 -3.64
C PRO A 42 2.21 2.76 -3.74
N CYS A 43 3.40 2.44 -4.25
CA CYS A 43 4.44 3.44 -4.54
C CYS A 43 5.36 2.93 -5.65
N ASN A 44 6.45 3.66 -5.89
CA ASN A 44 7.41 3.33 -6.95
C ASN A 44 7.84 1.85 -6.92
N ALA A 45 7.59 1.13 -8.01
CA ALA A 45 7.99 -0.25 -8.19
C ALA A 45 9.50 -0.31 -8.39
N LYS A 46 10.17 -1.22 -7.66
CA LYS A 46 11.64 -1.32 -7.63
C LYS A 46 12.12 -2.65 -8.20
N THR A 47 11.42 -3.73 -7.90
CA THR A 47 11.83 -5.08 -8.28
C THR A 47 10.61 -5.92 -8.64
N LEU A 48 10.82 -6.90 -9.50
CA LEU A 48 9.80 -7.79 -10.02
C LEU A 48 10.30 -9.23 -9.96
N ALA A 49 9.42 -10.17 -9.67
CA ALA A 49 9.66 -11.59 -9.86
C ALA A 49 8.46 -12.22 -10.54
N LEU A 50 8.69 -13.15 -11.47
CA LEU A 50 7.66 -13.88 -12.20
C LEU A 50 7.81 -15.38 -11.92
N CYS A 51 6.71 -16.04 -11.56
CA CYS A 51 6.61 -17.49 -11.58
C CYS A 51 5.71 -17.91 -12.73
N GLY A 52 6.30 -18.37 -13.84
CA GLY A 52 5.55 -18.80 -15.01
C GLY A 52 4.62 -19.99 -14.73
N LEU A 53 5.07 -20.95 -13.90
CA LEU A 53 4.28 -22.14 -13.56
C LEU A 53 3.02 -21.81 -12.76
N GLN A 54 3.13 -20.87 -11.83
CA GLN A 54 2.00 -20.42 -11.01
C GLN A 54 1.23 -19.26 -11.68
N GLY A 55 1.76 -18.68 -12.76
CA GLY A 55 1.20 -17.46 -13.35
C GLY A 55 1.14 -16.29 -12.36
N LEU A 56 2.14 -16.19 -11.47
CA LEU A 56 2.21 -15.15 -10.43
C LEU A 56 3.29 -14.12 -10.76
N LEU A 57 2.95 -12.85 -10.64
CA LEU A 57 3.86 -11.70 -10.72
C LEU A 57 3.91 -11.02 -9.36
N ALA A 58 5.09 -10.94 -8.76
CA ALA A 58 5.35 -10.18 -7.55
C ALA A 58 6.00 -8.85 -7.90
N VAL A 59 5.45 -7.74 -7.37
CA VAL A 59 5.95 -6.38 -7.54
C VAL A 59 6.37 -5.82 -6.19
N GLY A 60 7.67 -5.68 -5.98
CA GLY A 60 8.25 -5.09 -4.79
C GLY A 60 8.40 -3.58 -4.92
N THR A 61 8.05 -2.84 -3.88
CA THR A 61 8.03 -1.37 -3.90
C THR A 61 9.14 -0.74 -3.06
N ALA A 62 9.43 0.54 -3.32
CA ALA A 62 10.36 1.34 -2.52
C ALA A 62 9.93 1.50 -1.04
N SER A 63 8.65 1.30 -0.72
CA SER A 63 8.12 1.36 0.65
C SER A 63 8.06 -0.01 1.34
N GLY A 64 8.59 -1.06 0.74
CA GLY A 64 8.63 -2.40 1.33
C GLY A 64 7.37 -3.24 1.11
N HIS A 65 6.34 -2.69 0.49
CA HIS A 65 5.16 -3.46 0.15
C HIS A 65 5.46 -4.37 -1.05
N ILE A 66 4.75 -5.50 -1.12
CA ILE A 66 4.81 -6.39 -2.27
C ILE A 66 3.39 -6.62 -2.77
N LYS A 67 3.11 -6.26 -4.02
CA LYS A 67 1.84 -6.57 -4.65
C LYS A 67 1.98 -7.79 -5.54
N LEU A 68 1.19 -8.82 -5.27
CA LEU A 68 1.06 -10.03 -6.07
C LEU A 68 -0.08 -9.85 -7.05
N TYR A 69 0.17 -10.22 -8.30
CA TYR A 69 -0.82 -10.36 -9.36
C TYR A 69 -0.82 -11.81 -9.84
N GLY A 70 -2.00 -12.35 -10.14
CA GLY A 70 -2.15 -13.70 -10.65
C GLY A 70 -3.30 -13.84 -11.65
N ARG A 71 -3.66 -15.09 -11.95
CA ARG A 71 -4.85 -15.43 -12.75
C ARG A 71 -6.13 -15.12 -11.97
N ASP A 72 -7.25 -15.11 -12.66
CA ASP A 72 -8.59 -14.91 -12.07
C ASP A 72 -8.71 -13.63 -11.23
N SER A 73 -8.06 -12.56 -11.69
CA SER A 73 -8.01 -11.26 -11.01
C SER A 73 -7.44 -11.33 -9.59
N LEU A 74 -6.60 -12.32 -9.29
CA LEU A 74 -5.89 -12.40 -8.03
C LEU A 74 -5.00 -11.18 -7.85
N GLU A 75 -5.32 -10.35 -6.86
CA GLU A 75 -4.49 -9.25 -6.40
C GLU A 75 -4.36 -9.32 -4.89
N VAL A 76 -3.12 -9.39 -4.38
CA VAL A 76 -2.85 -9.46 -2.95
C VAL A 76 -1.74 -8.48 -2.60
N LEU A 77 -1.95 -7.67 -1.56
CA LEU A 77 -0.94 -6.76 -1.04
C LEU A 77 -0.34 -7.37 0.23
N LEU A 78 0.97 -7.59 0.23
CA LEU A 78 1.75 -7.99 1.39
C LEU A 78 2.34 -6.74 2.05
N ASP A 79 2.10 -6.61 3.35
CA ASP A 79 2.53 -5.45 4.13
C ASP A 79 4.04 -5.36 4.27
N ALA A 80 4.53 -4.12 4.25
CA ALA A 80 5.93 -3.82 4.52
C ALA A 80 6.35 -4.30 5.92
N PRO A 81 7.62 -4.65 6.13
CA PRO A 81 8.15 -4.95 7.46
C PRO A 81 7.96 -3.70 8.33
N ARG A 82 7.14 -3.81 9.38
CA ARG A 82 7.00 -2.75 10.38
C ARG A 82 8.12 -2.93 11.41
N PRO A 83 8.97 -1.92 11.65
CA PRO A 83 9.91 -2.01 12.76
C PRO A 83 9.13 -2.14 14.09
N PRO A 84 9.71 -2.80 15.10
CA PRO A 84 9.08 -2.89 16.41
C PRO A 84 8.77 -1.48 16.92
N ALA A 85 7.59 -1.32 17.54
CA ALA A 85 7.04 -0.03 17.96
C ALA A 85 7.93 0.80 18.90
N SER A 86 9.02 0.23 19.41
CA SER A 86 10.02 0.87 20.27
C SER A 86 11.04 1.75 19.53
N VAL A 87 11.12 1.67 18.20
CA VAL A 87 12.04 2.50 17.40
C VAL A 87 11.19 3.36 16.48
N GLY A 88 11.18 4.68 16.69
CA GLY A 88 10.48 5.68 15.86
C GLY A 88 11.04 5.81 14.44
N SER A 89 11.53 4.72 13.85
CA SER A 89 12.01 4.68 12.47
C SER A 89 10.81 4.75 11.52
N THR A 90 10.65 5.92 10.91
CA THR A 90 9.70 6.20 9.83
C THR A 90 10.21 5.73 8.46
N SER A 91 11.39 5.12 8.41
CA SER A 91 12.00 4.65 7.16
C SER A 91 11.51 3.25 6.83
N ALA A 92 10.57 3.16 5.89
CA ALA A 92 10.12 1.89 5.36
C ALA A 92 11.23 1.25 4.54
N ALA A 93 11.68 0.05 4.92
CA ALA A 93 12.70 -0.68 4.19
C ALA A 93 12.14 -1.10 2.83
N GLY A 94 12.75 -0.63 1.73
CA GLY A 94 12.31 -0.94 0.39
C GLY A 94 12.61 -2.39 0.02
N VAL A 95 11.84 -2.96 -0.91
CA VAL A 95 12.11 -4.31 -1.42
C VAL A 95 13.29 -4.23 -2.39
N ALA A 96 14.39 -4.91 -2.06
CA ALA A 96 15.61 -4.94 -2.85
C ALA A 96 15.65 -6.14 -3.80
N PHE A 97 15.14 -7.29 -3.38
CA PHE A 97 15.16 -8.52 -4.17
C PHE A 97 13.92 -9.38 -3.93
N LEU A 98 13.43 -10.01 -5.00
CA LEU A 98 12.33 -10.96 -4.97
C LEU A 98 12.68 -12.22 -5.76
N ARG A 99 12.30 -13.38 -5.22
CA ARG A 99 12.42 -14.65 -5.93
C ARG A 99 11.36 -15.64 -5.47
N PHE A 100 10.65 -16.22 -6.44
CA PHE A 100 9.83 -17.40 -6.20
C PHE A 100 10.70 -18.64 -6.04
N THR A 101 10.25 -19.54 -5.19
CA THR A 101 10.87 -20.85 -4.97
C THR A 101 9.94 -21.95 -5.48
N ALA A 102 10.50 -23.15 -5.69
CA ALA A 102 9.73 -24.32 -6.12
C ALA A 102 8.65 -24.76 -5.10
N HIS A 103 8.73 -24.34 -3.83
CA HIS A 103 7.82 -24.76 -2.76
C HIS A 103 6.68 -23.76 -2.51
N GLN A 104 6.21 -23.05 -3.54
CA GLN A 104 5.17 -22.02 -3.39
C GLN A 104 5.52 -20.95 -2.33
N ARG A 105 6.79 -20.56 -2.25
CA ARG A 105 7.22 -19.47 -1.38
C ARG A 105 7.80 -18.33 -2.18
N LEU A 106 7.57 -17.11 -1.71
CA LEU A 106 8.24 -15.91 -2.17
C LEU A 106 9.27 -15.48 -1.12
N VAL A 107 10.53 -15.39 -1.55
CA VAL A 107 11.61 -14.79 -0.75
C VAL A 107 11.69 -13.32 -1.10
N ALA A 108 11.63 -12.47 -0.08
CA ALA A 108 11.82 -11.02 -0.18
C ALA A 108 13.00 -10.59 0.68
N VAL A 109 13.93 -9.86 0.08
CA VAL A 109 15.04 -9.20 0.79
C VAL A 109 14.83 -7.70 0.72
N TYR A 110 15.00 -7.05 1.86
CA TYR A 110 14.77 -5.62 2.03
C TYR A 110 16.08 -4.84 2.14
N THR A 111 16.00 -3.52 1.96
CA THR A 111 17.17 -2.63 2.05
C THR A 111 17.76 -2.53 3.46
N ASP A 112 17.00 -2.90 4.49
CA ASP A 112 17.48 -2.99 5.88
C ASP A 112 18.16 -4.34 6.19
N SER A 113 18.44 -5.15 5.17
CA SER A 113 18.99 -6.50 5.28
C SER A 113 18.07 -7.52 5.95
N SER A 114 16.80 -7.16 6.22
CA SER A 114 15.81 -8.15 6.65
C SER A 114 15.41 -9.05 5.48
N ILE A 115 15.09 -10.31 5.80
CA ILE A 115 14.61 -11.30 4.83
C ILE A 115 13.28 -11.83 5.33
N ARG A 116 12.28 -11.86 4.46
CA ARG A 116 10.97 -12.47 4.76
C ARG A 116 10.66 -13.53 3.73
N ILE A 117 10.06 -14.61 4.20
CA ILE A 117 9.60 -15.71 3.37
C ILE A 117 8.09 -15.77 3.52
N TYR A 118 7.39 -15.60 2.41
CA TYR A 118 5.95 -15.69 2.36
C TYR A 118 5.56 -17.05 1.83
N ASP A 119 4.71 -17.77 2.57
CA ASP A 119 4.06 -18.98 2.08
C ASP A 119 2.85 -18.59 1.24
N LEU A 120 2.88 -18.97 -0.03
CA LEU A 120 1.84 -18.63 -1.00
C LEU A 120 0.78 -19.73 -1.12
N ALA A 121 0.99 -20.90 -0.51
CA ALA A 121 0.01 -21.99 -0.53
C ALA A 121 -1.30 -21.60 0.18
N ALA A 122 -1.24 -20.65 1.12
CA ALA A 122 -2.39 -20.12 1.82
C ALA A 122 -3.14 -19.02 1.07
N LEU A 123 -2.68 -18.60 -0.12
CA LEU A 123 -3.38 -17.59 -0.89
C LEU A 123 -4.72 -18.15 -1.41
N PRO A 124 -5.80 -17.37 -1.36
CA PRO A 124 -7.07 -17.78 -1.95
C PRO A 124 -6.86 -18.04 -3.45
N ASN A 125 -7.24 -19.22 -3.92
CA ASN A 125 -7.07 -19.68 -5.31
C ASN A 125 -5.61 -19.79 -5.79
N ALA A 126 -4.66 -20.07 -4.88
CA ALA A 126 -3.28 -20.37 -5.26
C ALA A 126 -3.23 -21.56 -6.24
N PRO A 127 -2.58 -21.43 -7.41
CA PRO A 127 -2.42 -22.56 -8.31
C PRO A 127 -1.43 -23.57 -7.72
N PRO A 128 -1.73 -24.88 -7.77
CA PRO A 128 -0.82 -25.90 -7.26
C PRO A 128 0.50 -25.84 -8.03
N CYS A 129 1.62 -25.86 -7.31
CA CYS A 129 2.91 -26.17 -7.94
C CYS A 129 2.80 -27.52 -8.64
N ALA A 130 3.17 -27.58 -9.92
CA ALA A 130 3.44 -28.85 -10.58
C ALA A 130 4.51 -29.58 -9.75
N SER A 131 4.19 -30.79 -9.29
CA SER A 131 5.15 -31.67 -8.62
C SER A 131 6.29 -31.94 -9.61
N VAL A 132 7.47 -31.40 -9.32
CA VAL A 132 8.69 -31.77 -10.06
C VAL A 132 8.97 -33.24 -9.70
N PRO A 133 9.03 -34.17 -10.66
CA PRO A 133 9.44 -35.53 -10.36
C PRO A 133 10.90 -35.49 -9.90
N GLU A 134 11.16 -35.98 -8.68
CA GLU A 134 12.52 -36.26 -8.22
C GLU A 134 13.11 -37.33 -9.16
N THR A 135 14.15 -36.97 -9.91
CA THR A 135 15.00 -37.89 -10.69
C THR A 135 16.23 -38.25 -9.89
#